data_AF-A0A412JFU6-F1
#
_entry.id   AF-A0A412JFU6-F1
#
_cell.length_a   1.000
_cell.length_b   1.000
_cell.length_c   1.000
_cell.angle_alpha   90.00
_cell.angle_beta   90.00
_cell.angle_gamma   90.00
#
_symmetry.space_group_name_H-M   'P 1'
#
loop_
_entity.id
_entity.type
_entity.pdbx_description
1 polymer ?
#
loop_
_entity_poly.entity_id
_entity_poly.type
_entity_poly.pdbx_seq_one_letter_code
_entity_poly.pdbx_strand_id
1 'polypeptide(L)'
;MAMQFDTSLEQTKNVIADDIDAWMLHSQTIATIMSNRMEQLGMTQKALAVKMNCSQQYISKVLKGRENLSLETLCKIEKALDVKILNGNIIVK
;
A
#
# COMPACT_ATOMS: atom_id res chain seq x y z
N MET A 1 47.18 4.81 -23.74
CA MET A 1 46.52 3.53 -23.40
C MET A 1 45.31 3.88 -22.56
N ALA A 2 44.11 3.83 -23.16
CA ALA A 2 42.88 4.26 -22.47
C ALA A 2 42.48 3.19 -21.45
N MET A 3 42.49 3.55 -20.16
CA MET A 3 41.85 2.78 -19.12
C MET A 3 40.34 2.94 -19.28
N GLN A 4 39.66 1.86 -19.63
CA GLN A 4 38.21 1.80 -19.67
C GLN A 4 37.70 1.71 -18.24
N PHE A 5 37.02 2.77 -17.79
CA PHE A 5 36.23 2.73 -16.56
C PHE A 5 34.85 2.17 -16.92
N ASP A 6 34.53 1.00 -16.36
CA ASP A 6 33.28 0.28 -16.58
C ASP A 6 32.11 1.02 -15.91
N THR A 7 31.54 2.00 -16.60
CA THR A 7 30.36 2.79 -16.18
C THR A 7 29.06 2.01 -16.39
N SER A 8 29.00 0.72 -16.03
CA SER A 8 27.79 -0.12 -16.16
C SER A 8 27.10 -0.48 -14.84
N LEU A 9 27.72 -0.19 -13.68
CA LEU A 9 27.21 -0.61 -12.36
C LEU A 9 26.48 0.48 -11.56
N GLU A 10 26.58 1.76 -11.94
CA GLU A 10 25.89 2.85 -11.24
C GLU A 10 24.53 3.23 -11.85
N GLN A 11 24.26 2.83 -13.10
CA GLN A 11 23.02 3.20 -13.79
C GLN A 11 21.81 2.32 -13.41
N THR A 12 22.04 1.10 -12.93
CA THR A 12 20.97 0.15 -12.54
C THR A 12 20.41 0.38 -11.14
N LYS A 13 21.12 1.09 -10.26
CA LYS A 13 20.63 1.38 -8.89
C LYS A 13 19.59 2.49 -8.82
N ASN A 14 19.52 3.37 -9.83
CA ASN A 14 18.67 4.55 -9.78
C ASN A 14 17.22 4.31 -10.28
N VAL A 15 16.96 3.20 -10.99
CA VAL A 15 15.61 2.87 -11.49
C VAL A 15 14.80 2.04 -10.49
N ILE A 16 15.46 1.28 -9.61
CA ILE A 16 14.80 0.33 -8.70
C ILE A 16 14.33 0.99 -7.39
N ALA A 17 15.00 2.06 -6.94
CA ALA A 17 14.59 2.77 -5.72
C ALA A 17 13.23 3.47 -5.89
N ASP A 18 13.02 4.14 -7.02
CA ASP A 18 11.84 4.98 -7.28
C ASP A 18 10.51 4.18 -7.22
N ASP A 19 10.51 2.96 -7.76
CA ASP A 19 9.31 2.09 -7.80
C ASP A 19 9.08 1.35 -6.46
N ILE A 20 10.13 0.95 -5.73
CA ILE A 20 9.99 0.34 -4.39
C ILE A 20 9.40 1.33 -3.39
N ASP A 21 9.82 2.60 -3.46
CA ASP A 21 9.32 3.66 -2.59
C ASP A 21 7.86 4.02 -2.91
N ALA A 22 7.46 4.01 -4.18
CA ALA A 22 6.10 4.38 -4.60
C ALA A 22 5.02 3.43 -4.07
N TRP A 23 5.17 2.11 -4.24
CA TRP A 23 4.15 1.16 -3.75
C TRP A 23 4.07 1.14 -2.22
N MET A 24 5.20 1.34 -1.52
CA MET A 24 5.23 1.47 -0.06
C MET A 24 4.51 2.75 0.40
N LEU A 25 4.69 3.87 -0.30
CA LEU A 25 3.95 5.10 -0.02
C LEU A 25 2.44 4.90 -0.23
N HIS A 26 2.04 4.19 -1.29
CA HIS A 26 0.64 3.83 -1.50
C HIS A 26 0.11 2.94 -0.39
N SER A 27 0.84 1.89 0.00
CA SER A 27 0.44 1.00 1.10
C SER A 27 0.27 1.76 2.43
N GLN A 28 1.17 2.69 2.74
CA GLN A 28 1.06 3.56 3.91
C GLN A 28 -0.14 4.51 3.82
N THR A 29 -0.37 5.12 2.64
CA THR A 29 -1.53 6.00 2.42
C THR A 29 -2.84 5.25 2.68
N ILE A 30 -2.93 4.01 2.21
CA ILE A 30 -4.08 3.12 2.44
C ILE A 30 -4.25 2.86 3.94
N ALA A 31 -3.16 2.53 4.65
CA ALA A 31 -3.19 2.31 6.09
C ALA A 31 -3.65 3.56 6.87
N THR A 32 -3.22 4.76 6.47
CA THR A 32 -3.66 6.02 7.09
C THR A 32 -5.14 6.28 6.84
N ILE A 33 -5.63 6.12 5.61
CA ILE A 33 -7.04 6.26 5.28
C ILE A 33 -7.89 5.29 6.10
N MET A 34 -7.46 4.02 6.18
CA MET A 34 -8.13 3.01 6.98
C MET A 34 -8.17 3.37 8.46
N SER A 35 -7.04 3.77 9.05
CA SER A 35 -6.92 4.12 10.47
C SER A 35 -7.83 5.29 10.82
N ASN A 36 -7.78 6.37 10.03
CA ASN A 36 -8.61 7.56 10.24
C ASN A 36 -10.10 7.21 10.15
N ARG A 37 -10.48 6.39 9.17
CA ARG A 37 -11.89 6.01 9.03
C ARG A 37 -12.36 5.10 10.14
N MET A 38 -11.52 4.17 10.58
CA MET A 38 -11.82 3.32 11.73
C MET A 38 -12.03 4.16 12.99
N GLU A 39 -11.21 5.19 13.22
CA GLU A 39 -11.38 6.12 14.34
C GLU A 39 -12.72 6.87 14.25
N GLN A 40 -13.06 7.44 13.09
CA GLN A 40 -14.33 8.14 12.86
C GLN A 40 -15.56 7.25 13.10
N LEU A 41 -15.46 5.96 12.79
CA LEU A 41 -16.53 4.98 12.97
C LEU A 41 -16.54 4.33 14.36
N GLY A 42 -15.54 4.62 15.22
CA GLY A 42 -15.33 3.91 16.48
C GLY A 42 -15.07 2.41 16.29
N MET A 43 -14.54 2.02 15.13
CA MET A 43 -14.41 0.62 14.71
C MET A 43 -13.05 0.04 15.13
N THR A 44 -13.07 -1.13 15.76
CA THR A 44 -11.84 -1.87 16.11
C THR A 44 -11.34 -2.72 14.94
N GLN A 45 -10.06 -3.11 14.96
CA GLN A 45 -9.49 -4.04 13.96
C GLN A 45 -10.26 -5.37 13.89
N LYS A 46 -10.74 -5.86 15.03
CA LYS A 46 -11.55 -7.08 15.11
C LYS A 46 -12.89 -6.91 14.40
N ALA A 47 -13.57 -5.78 14.62
CA ALA A 47 -14.84 -5.49 13.95
C ALA A 47 -14.67 -5.36 12.43
N LEU A 48 -13.61 -4.67 11.98
CA LEU A 48 -13.29 -4.58 10.56
C LEU A 48 -12.99 -5.95 9.94
N ALA A 49 -12.22 -6.79 10.64
CA ALA A 49 -11.88 -8.13 10.17
C ALA A 49 -13.13 -9.00 9.96
N VAL A 50 -14.09 -8.95 10.89
CA VAL A 50 -15.39 -9.63 10.75
C VAL A 50 -16.16 -9.09 9.55
N LYS A 51 -16.22 -7.76 9.39
CA LYS A 51 -16.94 -7.13 8.27
C LYS A 51 -16.33 -7.46 6.91
N MET A 52 -15.01 -7.63 6.84
CA MET A 52 -14.28 -8.03 5.64
C MET A 52 -14.20 -9.56 5.44
N ASN A 53 -14.74 -10.34 6.38
CA ASN A 53 -14.61 -11.82 6.42
C ASN A 53 -13.14 -12.27 6.29
N CYS A 54 -12.25 -11.68 7.08
CA CYS A 54 -10.82 -11.97 7.11
C CYS A 54 -10.30 -12.06 8.54
N SER A 55 -9.01 -12.39 8.72
CA SER A 55 -8.40 -12.46 10.05
C SER A 55 -8.04 -11.07 10.58
N GLN A 56 -8.14 -10.88 11.91
CA GLN A 56 -7.68 -9.64 12.56
C GLN A 56 -6.18 -9.39 12.28
N GLN A 57 -5.38 -10.45 12.24
CA GLN A 57 -3.95 -10.39 11.94
C GLN A 57 -3.69 -9.80 10.54
N TYR A 58 -4.54 -10.14 9.57
CA TYR A 58 -4.47 -9.53 8.24
C TYR A 58 -4.69 -8.03 8.32
N ILE A 59 -5.76 -7.58 9.00
CA ILE A 59 -6.03 -6.16 9.22
C ILE A 59 -4.85 -5.47 9.91
N SER A 60 -4.24 -6.09 10.93
CA SER A 60 -3.05 -5.55 11.58
C SER A 60 -1.85 -5.42 10.64
N LYS A 61 -1.68 -6.30 9.65
CA LYS A 61 -0.64 -6.17 8.62
C LYS A 61 -0.95 -5.03 7.66
N VAL A 62 -2.19 -4.94 7.20
CA VAL A 62 -2.62 -3.86 6.30
C VAL A 62 -2.38 -2.49 6.96
N LEU A 63 -2.74 -2.34 8.23
CA LEU A 63 -2.55 -1.10 8.98
C LEU A 63 -1.08 -0.76 9.28
N LYS A 64 -0.14 -1.70 9.07
CA LYS A 64 1.30 -1.38 9.11
C LYS A 64 1.79 -0.71 7.82
N GLY A 65 0.99 -0.68 6.75
CA GLY A 65 1.34 -0.03 5.49
C GLY A 65 2.50 -0.69 4.74
N ARG A 66 2.69 -2.00 4.93
CA ARG A 66 3.73 -2.80 4.26
C ARG A 66 3.17 -4.01 3.53
N GLU A 67 1.89 -3.95 3.18
CA GLU A 67 1.21 -5.02 2.44
C GLU A 67 0.99 -4.59 1.00
N ASN A 68 1.27 -5.53 0.09
CA ASN A 68 0.85 -5.42 -1.29
C ASN A 68 -0.59 -5.97 -1.41
N LEU A 69 -1.55 -5.05 -1.46
CA LEU A 69 -2.97 -5.38 -1.45
C LEU A 69 -3.46 -5.67 -2.87
N SER A 70 -4.27 -6.72 -3.03
CA SER A 70 -4.98 -6.93 -4.29
C SER A 70 -6.08 -5.87 -4.46
N LEU A 71 -6.45 -5.59 -5.71
CA LEU A 71 -7.59 -4.73 -6.03
C LEU A 71 -8.89 -5.21 -5.37
N GLU A 72 -9.07 -6.53 -5.26
CA GLU A 72 -10.22 -7.11 -4.56
C GLU A 72 -10.23 -6.72 -3.08
N THR A 73 -9.09 -6.82 -2.40
CA THR A 73 -8.98 -6.39 -1.00
C THR A 73 -9.28 -4.91 -0.86
N LEU A 74 -8.72 -4.07 -1.74
CA LEU A 74 -8.99 -2.63 -1.72
C LEU A 74 -10.48 -2.33 -1.83
N CYS A 75 -11.17 -2.98 -2.78
CA CYS A 75 -12.62 -2.84 -2.92
C CYS A 75 -13.39 -3.30 -1.66
N LYS A 76 -12.94 -4.38 -1.00
CA LYS A 76 -13.54 -4.84 0.26
C LYS A 76 -13.33 -3.82 1.38
N ILE A 77 -12.17 -3.19 1.46
CA ILE A 77 -11.87 -2.13 2.43
C ILE A 77 -12.78 -0.92 2.17
N GLU A 78 -12.85 -0.45 0.93
CA GLU A 78 -13.70 0.67 0.52
C GLU A 78 -15.17 0.44 0.92
N LYS A 79 -15.70 -0.76 0.67
CA LYS A 79 -17.08 -1.14 1.06
C LYS A 79 -17.25 -1.28 2.58
N ALA A 80 -16.26 -1.83 3.28
CA ALA A 80 -16.35 -2.07 4.72
C ALA A 80 -16.31 -0.75 5.52
N LEU A 81 -15.46 0.17 5.08
CA LEU A 81 -15.20 1.45 5.75
C LEU A 81 -15.92 2.64 5.13
N ASP A 82 -16.61 2.45 4.00
CA ASP A 82 -17.29 3.52 3.26
C ASP A 82 -16.31 4.67 2.95
N VAL A 83 -15.23 4.33 2.24
CA VAL A 83 -14.17 5.25 1.81
C VAL A 83 -13.80 4.97 0.38
N LYS A 84 -13.19 5.96 -0.27
CA LYS A 84 -12.59 5.82 -1.59
C LYS A 84 -11.07 5.89 -1.45
N ILE A 85 -10.42 4.79 -1.80
CA ILE A 85 -8.97 4.59 -1.73
C ILE A 85 -8.38 4.70 -3.13
N LEU A 86 -9.04 4.07 -4.10
CA LEU A 86 -8.62 4.11 -5.50
C LEU A 86 -9.11 5.41 -6.14
N ASN A 87 -8.21 6.38 -6.29
CA ASN A 87 -8.42 7.54 -7.14
C ASN A 87 -7.88 7.24 -8.55
N GLY A 88 -8.59 7.68 -9.60
CA GLY A 88 -8.32 7.33 -11.00
C GLY A 88 -6.97 7.77 -11.59
N ASN A 89 -6.05 8.30 -10.77
CA ASN A 89 -4.70 8.66 -11.18
C ASN A 89 -3.70 7.52 -10.92
N ILE A 90 -4.08 6.27 -11.23
CA ILE A 90 -3.10 5.19 -11.32
C ILE A 90 -2.27 5.47 -12.57
N ILE A 91 -1.08 6.04 -12.38
CA ILE A 91 -0.11 6.20 -13.46
C ILE A 91 0.45 4.81 -13.76
N VAL A 92 -0.14 4.13 -14.73
CA VAL A 92 0.50 2.98 -15.37
C VAL A 92 1.65 3.52 -16.22
N LYS A 93 2.89 3.32 -15.75
CA LYS A 93 4.08 3.52 -16.58
C LYS A 93 4.14 2.45 -17.67
#